data_AF-A0A2G5D7R4-F1
#
_entry.id   AF-A0A2G5D7R4-F1
#
_cell.length_a   1.000
_cell.length_b   1.000
_cell.length_c   1.000
_cell.angle_alpha   90.00
_cell.angle_beta   90.00
_cell.angle_gamma   90.00
#
_symmetry.space_group_name_H-M   'P 1'
#
loop_
_entity.id
_entity.type
_entity.pdbx_description
1 polymer ?
#
loop_
_entity_poly.entity_id
_entity_poly.type
_entity_poly.pdbx_seq_one_letter_code
_entity_poly.pdbx_strand_id
1 'polypeptide(L)'
;MGEEQDEQSMKKIAASSYDYENDSRWADYWSNIFIPPHMASRSDVVDHFKRKFYQRYIDPELVVGPMPSSGSSQPARPPPAPSSSSTTGQSQTRSSGSSTRTSGTSPAAAPAAGSSSLRLDRQTVQFSVNTWVFIVAVLAIFPLTPRSLSNKAYRLSFMGTLCSSIYSLYSLYGRPSAWNLQGVQVWFRSIYGTKDFIYLLYCLTFVTSNLHLKFALIPVLCRALEYVAKFLRRNFGRATMYRKYFEEPCLWVESNTTTLSILTSHAQIGMGFLMIISLLSQHRNFLQTIMYWQLLKLMYHAPVTAGYHQSVWTKIGQTIYPLVNRYAPFLNTPLTTAQRWFLR
;
A
#
# COMPACT_ATOMS: atom_id res chain seq x y z
N MET A 1 52.33 -2.07 -15.48
CA MET A 1 51.30 -1.41 -14.66
C MET A 1 51.20 0.11 -14.90
N GLY A 2 52.14 0.75 -15.62
CA GLY A 2 52.02 2.18 -15.98
C GLY A 2 51.16 2.45 -17.23
N GLU A 3 51.26 1.60 -18.25
CA GLU A 3 50.56 1.80 -19.54
C GLU A 3 49.03 1.80 -19.41
N GLU A 4 48.45 0.94 -18.57
CA GLU A 4 47.00 0.90 -18.32
C GLU A 4 46.44 2.16 -17.61
N GLN A 5 47.27 2.82 -16.79
CA GLN A 5 46.87 4.09 -16.14
C GLN A 5 46.88 5.26 -17.13
N ASP A 6 47.85 5.28 -18.04
CA ASP A 6 47.97 6.30 -19.06
C ASP A 6 46.83 6.20 -20.08
N GLU A 7 46.44 4.99 -20.48
CA GLU A 7 45.28 4.76 -21.36
C GLU A 7 43.96 5.21 -20.71
N GLN A 8 43.73 4.88 -19.44
CA GLN A 8 42.53 5.32 -18.72
C GLN A 8 42.52 6.85 -18.49
N SER A 9 43.69 7.48 -18.38
CA SER A 9 43.79 8.94 -18.30
C SER A 9 43.37 9.60 -19.62
N MET A 10 43.82 9.05 -20.75
CA MET A 10 43.48 9.52 -22.09
C MET A 10 41.98 9.37 -22.38
N LYS A 11 41.37 8.23 -22.00
CA LYS A 11 39.92 8.00 -22.14
C LYS A 11 39.09 8.98 -21.31
N LYS A 12 39.56 9.38 -20.11
CA LYS A 12 38.90 10.40 -19.28
C LYS A 12 38.98 11.80 -19.90
N ILE A 13 40.10 12.13 -20.54
CA ILE A 13 40.27 13.40 -21.26
C ILE A 13 39.34 13.43 -22.47
N ALA A 14 39.28 12.36 -23.26
CA ALA A 14 38.37 12.22 -24.39
C ALA A 14 36.89 12.33 -23.98
N ALA A 15 36.51 11.73 -22.85
CA ALA A 15 35.18 11.89 -22.28
C ALA A 15 34.89 13.34 -21.86
N SER A 16 35.87 14.08 -21.31
CA SER A 16 35.65 15.48 -20.93
C SER A 16 35.53 16.44 -22.12
N SER A 17 36.14 16.10 -23.25
CA SER A 17 36.10 16.91 -24.49
C SER A 17 34.95 16.57 -25.43
N TYR A 18 34.11 15.58 -25.11
CA TYR A 18 32.97 15.20 -25.94
C TYR A 18 31.88 16.29 -25.92
N ASP A 19 31.26 16.54 -27.07
CA ASP A 19 30.20 17.55 -27.21
C ASP A 19 28.84 16.95 -26.80
N TYR A 20 28.55 17.00 -25.50
CA TYR A 20 27.31 16.49 -24.92
C TYR A 20 26.07 17.34 -25.25
N GLU A 21 26.24 18.63 -25.54
CA GLU A 21 25.11 19.55 -25.76
C GLU A 21 24.46 19.33 -27.13
N ASN A 22 25.22 18.82 -28.10
CA ASN A 22 24.73 18.51 -29.44
C ASN A 22 24.21 17.06 -29.58
N ASP A 23 24.34 16.23 -28.55
CA ASP A 23 23.85 14.85 -28.54
C ASP A 23 22.43 14.77 -27.98
N SER A 24 21.45 14.47 -28.82
CA SER A 24 20.03 14.36 -28.42
C SER A 24 19.79 13.30 -27.34
N ARG A 25 20.66 12.29 -27.24
CA ARG A 25 20.57 11.22 -26.23
C ARG A 25 20.99 11.70 -24.85
N TRP A 26 21.80 12.76 -24.76
CA TRP A 26 22.22 13.34 -23.48
C TRP A 26 21.04 13.98 -22.74
N ALA A 27 20.20 14.74 -23.45
CA ALA A 27 19.01 15.38 -22.86
C ALA A 27 18.01 14.36 -22.31
N ASP A 28 17.75 13.30 -23.08
CA ASP A 28 16.90 12.18 -22.65
C ASP A 28 17.52 11.40 -21.48
N TYR A 29 18.84 11.17 -21.51
CA TYR A 29 19.53 10.52 -20.41
C TYR A 29 19.48 11.35 -19.13
N TRP A 30 19.78 12.64 -19.20
CA TRP A 30 19.82 13.56 -18.06
C TRP A 30 18.46 13.71 -17.38
N SER A 31 17.37 13.81 -18.15
CA SER A 31 16.00 13.94 -17.62
C SER A 31 15.51 12.67 -16.90
N ASN A 32 16.06 11.50 -17.22
CA ASN A 32 15.72 10.23 -16.59
C ASN A 32 16.50 9.96 -15.28
N ILE A 33 17.51 10.78 -14.95
CA ILE A 33 18.29 10.62 -13.72
C ILE A 33 17.63 11.41 -12.59
N PHE A 34 17.18 10.72 -11.56
CA PHE A 34 16.63 11.35 -10.35
C PHE A 34 17.75 11.93 -9.47
N ILE A 35 18.15 13.18 -9.76
CA ILE A 35 19.08 13.94 -8.94
C ILE A 35 18.29 14.92 -8.05
N PRO A 36 18.52 14.95 -6.73
CA PRO A 36 17.93 15.98 -5.87
C PRO A 36 18.26 17.39 -6.39
N PRO A 37 17.32 18.36 -6.37
CA PRO A 37 17.52 19.68 -6.99
C PRO A 37 18.75 20.45 -6.48
N HIS A 38 19.14 20.23 -5.22
CA HIS A 38 20.30 20.85 -4.58
C HIS A 38 21.64 20.23 -4.99
N MET A 39 21.63 19.06 -5.64
CA MET A 39 22.85 18.39 -6.15
C MET A 39 23.00 18.54 -7.67
N ALA A 40 21.91 18.76 -8.41
CA ALA A 40 21.93 18.87 -9.88
C ALA A 40 22.71 20.08 -10.41
N SER A 41 22.89 21.13 -9.59
CA SER A 41 23.65 22.33 -9.96
C SER A 41 25.16 22.22 -9.73
N ARG A 42 25.63 21.14 -9.08
CA ARG A 42 27.07 20.99 -8.82
C ARG A 42 27.77 20.41 -10.05
N SER A 43 28.88 21.04 -10.45
CA SER A 43 29.66 20.62 -11.62
C SER A 43 30.24 19.21 -11.49
N ASP A 44 30.64 18.80 -10.29
CA ASP A 44 31.17 17.46 -10.04
C ASP A 44 30.14 16.35 -10.23
N VAL A 45 28.87 16.64 -9.95
CA VAL A 45 27.73 15.75 -10.18
C VAL A 45 27.47 15.61 -11.69
N VAL A 46 27.43 16.74 -12.39
CA VAL A 46 27.24 16.76 -13.85
C VAL A 46 28.35 15.98 -14.55
N ASP A 47 29.61 16.21 -14.18
CA ASP A 47 30.77 15.55 -14.78
C ASP A 47 30.81 14.03 -14.53
N HIS A 48 30.38 13.59 -13.34
CA HIS A 48 30.26 12.17 -13.04
C HIS A 48 29.25 11.47 -13.96
N PHE A 49 28.10 12.11 -14.18
CA PHE A 49 27.06 11.56 -15.05
C PHE A 49 27.40 11.69 -16.54
N LYS A 50 28.13 12.73 -16.96
CA LYS A 50 28.72 12.81 -18.31
C LYS A 50 29.66 11.64 -18.59
N ARG A 51 30.55 11.31 -17.65
CA ARG A 51 31.44 10.14 -17.75
C ARG A 51 30.68 8.82 -17.79
N LYS A 52 29.59 8.68 -17.01
CA LYS A 52 28.72 7.49 -17.08
C LYS A 52 27.96 7.38 -18.40
N PHE A 53 27.51 8.50 -18.96
CA PHE A 53 26.90 8.52 -20.28
C PHE A 53 27.90 8.10 -21.36
N TYR A 54 29.10 8.67 -21.33
CA TYR A 54 30.18 8.33 -22.26
C TYR A 54 30.58 6.85 -22.16
N GLN A 55 30.68 6.32 -20.95
CA GLN A 55 30.91 4.89 -20.71
C GLN A 55 29.79 4.02 -21.33
N ARG A 56 28.54 4.46 -21.23
CA ARG A 56 27.39 3.67 -21.65
C ARG A 56 27.16 3.68 -23.16
N TYR A 57 27.49 4.79 -23.85
CA TYR A 57 27.10 5.01 -25.24
C TYR A 57 28.26 5.16 -26.22
N ILE A 58 29.48 5.47 -25.75
CA ILE A 58 30.64 5.74 -26.61
C ILE A 58 31.78 4.74 -26.34
N ASP A 59 32.29 4.68 -25.10
CA ASP A 59 33.43 3.82 -24.74
C ASP A 59 33.16 2.98 -23.48
N PRO A 60 32.70 1.73 -23.64
CA PRO A 60 32.43 0.81 -22.52
C PRO A 60 33.64 0.47 -21.65
N GLU A 61 34.86 0.68 -22.14
CA GLU A 61 36.11 0.37 -21.42
C GLU A 61 36.56 1.51 -20.50
N LEU A 62 35.89 2.66 -20.52
CA LEU A 62 36.14 3.76 -19.59
C LEU A 62 35.70 3.36 -18.17
N VAL A 63 36.64 3.28 -17.23
CA VAL A 63 36.32 2.97 -15.83
C VAL A 63 35.96 4.25 -15.07
N VAL A 64 34.67 4.41 -14.73
CA VAL A 64 34.18 5.54 -13.94
C VAL A 64 34.22 5.21 -12.44
N GLY A 65 35.04 5.96 -11.70
CA GLY A 65 35.18 5.80 -10.24
C GLY A 65 33.92 6.22 -9.46
N PRO A 66 33.77 5.77 -8.20
CA PRO A 66 32.64 6.14 -7.34
C PRO A 66 32.60 7.65 -7.10
N MET A 67 31.40 8.17 -6.96
CA MET A 67 31.16 9.59 -6.76
C MET A 67 31.82 10.08 -5.46
N PRO A 68 32.61 11.18 -5.48
CA PRO A 68 33.20 11.71 -4.26
C PRO A 68 32.06 12.16 -3.34
N SER A 69 31.84 11.37 -2.28
CA SER A 69 30.86 11.70 -1.26
C SER A 69 31.38 12.91 -0.49
N SER A 70 30.61 13.99 -0.43
CA SER A 70 30.94 15.17 0.37
C SER A 70 30.98 14.79 1.86
N GLY A 71 32.17 14.41 2.33
CA GLY A 71 32.51 14.24 3.73
C GLY A 71 33.72 15.11 4.07
N SER A 72 33.45 16.16 4.86
CA SER A 72 34.35 16.92 5.74
C SER A 72 35.75 17.31 5.25
N SER A 73 35.95 18.61 5.09
CA SER A 73 37.24 19.30 5.06
C SER A 73 38.05 19.06 6.35
N GLN A 74 39.28 18.56 6.24
CA GLN A 74 40.38 18.85 7.18
C GLN A 74 41.73 18.88 6.44
N PRO A 75 42.69 19.72 6.89
CA PRO A 75 43.78 20.25 6.06
C PRO A 75 45.04 19.38 6.03
N ALA A 76 45.84 19.60 4.98
CA ALA A 76 47.15 19.00 4.75
C ALA A 76 48.24 19.50 5.71
N ARG A 77 49.16 18.60 6.12
CA ARG A 77 50.52 18.90 6.59
C ARG A 77 51.45 17.66 6.48
N PRO A 78 52.80 17.78 6.54
CA PRO A 78 53.73 17.37 5.48
C PRO A 78 54.66 16.20 5.95
N PRO A 79 55.70 15.77 5.18
CA PRO A 79 56.31 14.45 5.30
C PRO A 79 57.49 14.40 6.29
N PRO A 80 57.97 13.19 6.64
CA PRO A 80 59.41 12.96 6.70
C PRO A 80 59.85 11.70 5.95
N ALA A 81 61.04 11.80 5.33
CA ALA A 81 61.80 10.71 4.73
C ALA A 81 62.76 10.05 5.77
N PRO A 82 63.75 9.23 5.38
CA PRO A 82 63.66 7.77 5.28
C PRO A 82 64.67 7.05 6.20
N SER A 83 64.52 5.73 6.41
CA SER A 83 65.63 4.73 6.39
C SER A 83 65.24 3.38 7.01
N SER A 84 65.31 2.32 6.22
CA SER A 84 66.15 1.13 6.49
C SER A 84 65.87 0.05 5.43
N SER A 85 66.93 -0.27 4.70
CA SER A 85 67.02 -1.27 3.65
C SER A 85 67.15 -2.68 4.24
N SER A 86 66.41 -3.65 3.72
CA SER A 86 66.92 -4.99 3.41
C SER A 86 65.88 -5.79 2.63
N THR A 87 66.12 -5.91 1.32
CA THR A 87 65.38 -6.75 0.38
C THR A 87 65.99 -8.15 0.40
N THR A 88 65.19 -9.18 0.67
CA THR A 88 65.53 -10.57 0.33
C THR A 88 64.62 -11.02 -0.81
N GLY A 89 65.23 -11.39 -1.93
CA GLY A 89 64.52 -11.85 -3.12
C GLY A 89 64.11 -13.32 -3.03
N GLN A 90 62.93 -13.64 -3.54
CA GLN A 90 62.59 -14.95 -4.08
C GLN A 90 61.75 -14.76 -5.35
N SER A 91 62.21 -15.34 -6.44
CA SER A 91 61.46 -15.50 -7.69
C SER A 91 61.88 -16.81 -8.32
N GLN A 92 60.95 -17.76 -8.44
CA GLN A 92 61.06 -18.84 -9.40
C GLN A 92 59.70 -19.09 -10.04
N THR A 93 59.72 -18.97 -11.36
CA THR A 93 58.66 -19.11 -12.36
C THR A 93 58.48 -20.57 -12.80
N ARG A 94 57.25 -20.96 -13.17
CA ARG A 94 57.01 -21.80 -14.38
C ARG A 94 55.53 -21.94 -14.75
N SER A 95 55.31 -21.87 -16.06
CA SER A 95 54.07 -21.92 -16.86
C SER A 95 53.68 -23.35 -17.28
N SER A 96 52.41 -23.56 -17.69
CA SER A 96 51.96 -24.20 -18.96
C SER A 96 50.60 -24.92 -18.87
N GLY A 97 49.75 -24.79 -19.89
CA GLY A 97 48.80 -25.85 -20.31
C GLY A 97 47.34 -25.44 -20.57
N SER A 98 46.95 -25.36 -21.85
CA SER A 98 45.62 -25.05 -22.38
C SER A 98 44.65 -26.25 -22.45
N SER A 99 43.33 -26.01 -22.54
CA SER A 99 42.44 -26.60 -23.57
C SER A 99 40.98 -26.12 -23.44
N THR A 100 40.47 -25.60 -24.55
CA THR A 100 39.10 -25.20 -24.90
C THR A 100 38.18 -26.41 -25.08
N ARG A 101 36.90 -26.33 -24.66
CA ARG A 101 35.82 -27.07 -25.33
C ARG A 101 34.44 -26.44 -25.16
N THR A 102 33.76 -26.40 -26.30
CA THR A 102 32.50 -25.76 -26.68
C THR A 102 31.25 -26.48 -26.15
N SER A 103 30.16 -25.74 -25.89
CA SER A 103 28.79 -26.27 -25.84
C SER A 103 27.81 -25.13 -26.12
N GLY A 104 27.19 -25.16 -27.30
CA GLY A 104 26.05 -24.30 -27.65
C GLY A 104 24.74 -25.03 -27.38
N THR A 105 23.78 -24.38 -26.72
CA THR A 105 22.36 -24.77 -26.75
C THR A 105 21.46 -23.57 -26.34
N SER A 106 20.59 -23.15 -27.28
CA SER A 106 19.33 -22.39 -27.23
C SER A 106 19.03 -21.32 -26.13
N PRO A 107 18.52 -20.12 -26.50
CA PRO A 107 17.94 -19.20 -25.53
C PRO A 107 16.51 -19.64 -25.18
N ALA A 108 16.33 -20.27 -24.02
CA ALA A 108 15.01 -20.36 -23.39
C ALA A 108 14.65 -18.98 -22.81
N ALA A 109 13.49 -18.45 -23.21
CA ALA A 109 12.93 -17.22 -22.68
C ALA A 109 12.81 -17.32 -21.15
N ALA A 110 13.61 -16.52 -20.44
CA ALA A 110 13.50 -16.40 -18.99
C ALA A 110 12.18 -15.71 -18.62
N PRO A 111 11.39 -16.24 -17.65
CA PRO A 111 10.19 -15.57 -17.19
C PRO A 111 10.59 -14.33 -16.38
N ALA A 112 9.83 -13.25 -16.53
CA ALA A 112 10.04 -11.97 -15.85
C ALA A 112 10.05 -12.09 -14.31
N ALA A 113 11.23 -12.32 -13.72
CA ALA A 113 11.43 -12.51 -12.28
C ALA A 113 11.36 -11.20 -11.46
N GLY A 114 11.18 -10.04 -12.09
CA GLY A 114 11.18 -8.73 -11.42
C GLY A 114 9.82 -8.24 -10.91
N SER A 115 8.71 -8.90 -11.27
CA SER A 115 7.35 -8.43 -10.91
C SER A 115 6.70 -9.21 -9.76
N SER A 116 7.26 -10.37 -9.40
CA SER A 116 6.70 -11.27 -8.39
C SER A 116 7.06 -10.86 -6.95
N SER A 117 8.27 -10.34 -6.72
CA SER A 117 8.75 -9.95 -5.38
C SER A 117 7.94 -8.77 -4.81
N LEU A 118 7.77 -7.69 -5.59
CA LEU A 118 7.00 -6.51 -5.19
C LEU A 118 5.51 -6.82 -4.98
N ARG A 119 4.96 -7.76 -5.76
CA ARG A 119 3.55 -8.18 -5.63
C ARG A 119 3.33 -9.04 -4.38
N LEU A 120 4.32 -9.86 -4.01
CA LEU A 120 4.29 -10.67 -2.79
C LEU A 120 4.44 -9.80 -1.54
N ASP A 121 5.31 -8.79 -1.57
CA ASP A 121 5.49 -7.84 -0.47
C ASP A 121 4.19 -7.10 -0.17
N ARG A 122 3.54 -6.54 -1.20
CA ARG A 122 2.26 -5.84 -1.05
C ARG A 122 1.14 -6.72 -0.47
N GLN A 123 0.99 -7.95 -0.96
CA GLN A 123 -0.03 -8.88 -0.45
C GLN A 123 0.26 -9.31 0.99
N THR A 124 1.53 -9.49 1.33
CA THR A 124 1.98 -9.86 2.68
C THR A 124 1.77 -8.72 3.67
N VAL A 125 2.04 -7.47 3.26
CA VAL A 125 1.74 -6.28 4.07
C VAL A 125 0.23 -6.16 4.31
N GLN A 126 -0.60 -6.27 3.26
CA GLN A 126 -2.06 -6.26 3.42
C GLN A 126 -2.56 -7.39 4.34
N PHE A 127 -2.01 -8.59 4.19
CA PHE A 127 -2.35 -9.73 5.02
C PHE A 127 -1.96 -9.51 6.48
N SER A 128 -0.74 -9.07 6.77
CA SER A 128 -0.26 -8.86 8.14
C SER A 128 -1.12 -7.81 8.87
N VAL A 129 -1.43 -6.69 8.22
CA VAL A 129 -2.28 -5.64 8.80
C VAL A 129 -3.71 -6.14 9.02
N ASN A 130 -4.31 -6.85 8.06
CA ASN A 130 -5.68 -7.38 8.23
C ASN A 130 -5.74 -8.51 9.26
N THR A 131 -4.69 -9.34 9.38
CA THR A 131 -4.57 -10.36 10.42
C THR A 131 -4.46 -9.74 11.80
N TRP A 132 -3.63 -8.70 11.94
CA TRP A 132 -3.55 -7.91 13.16
C TRP A 132 -4.90 -7.30 13.54
N VAL A 133 -5.58 -6.66 12.59
CA VAL A 133 -6.93 -6.11 12.78
C VAL A 133 -7.92 -7.19 13.22
N PHE A 134 -7.88 -8.38 12.61
CA PHE A 134 -8.75 -9.49 12.98
C PHE A 134 -8.56 -9.89 14.45
N ILE A 135 -7.31 -10.11 14.87
CA ILE A 135 -6.98 -10.50 16.25
C ILE A 135 -7.43 -9.44 17.25
N VAL A 136 -7.12 -8.17 16.97
CA VAL A 136 -7.46 -7.05 17.85
C VAL A 136 -8.99 -6.84 17.92
N ALA A 137 -9.71 -7.02 16.81
CA ALA A 137 -11.16 -6.90 16.78
C ALA A 137 -11.84 -8.04 17.56
N VAL A 138 -11.33 -9.27 17.46
CA VAL A 138 -11.80 -10.40 18.29
C VAL A 138 -11.59 -10.11 19.77
N LEU A 139 -10.40 -9.61 20.15
CA LEU A 139 -10.09 -9.22 21.53
C LEU A 139 -11.05 -8.15 22.07
N ALA A 140 -11.45 -7.20 21.21
CA ALA A 140 -12.38 -6.12 21.57
C ALA A 140 -13.81 -6.63 21.83
N ILE A 141 -14.29 -7.62 21.07
CA ILE A 141 -15.63 -8.19 21.23
C ILE A 141 -15.68 -9.15 22.42
N PHE A 142 -14.60 -9.90 22.66
CA PHE A 142 -14.56 -10.96 23.66
C PHE A 142 -14.99 -10.46 25.06
N PRO A 143 -15.96 -11.13 25.72
CA PRO A 143 -16.58 -10.63 26.95
C PRO A 143 -15.66 -10.69 28.16
N LEU A 144 -14.62 -11.54 28.16
CA LEU A 144 -13.68 -11.69 29.28
C LEU A 144 -12.57 -10.62 29.29
N THR A 145 -12.46 -9.79 28.25
CA THR A 145 -11.43 -8.76 28.15
C THR A 145 -11.74 -7.56 29.06
N PRO A 146 -10.79 -7.06 29.86
CA PRO A 146 -10.98 -5.84 30.66
C PRO A 146 -11.46 -4.65 29.80
N ARG A 147 -12.37 -3.84 30.33
CA ARG A 147 -13.01 -2.72 29.58
C ARG A 147 -11.99 -1.76 28.97
N SER A 148 -10.89 -1.46 29.67
CA SER A 148 -9.83 -0.58 29.19
C SER A 148 -9.10 -1.15 27.97
N LEU A 149 -8.80 -2.45 27.97
CA LEU A 149 -8.18 -3.16 26.85
C LEU A 149 -9.16 -3.31 25.68
N SER A 150 -10.40 -3.67 25.96
CA SER A 150 -11.47 -3.78 24.93
C SER A 150 -11.69 -2.44 24.21
N ASN A 151 -11.70 -1.31 24.92
CA ASN A 151 -11.84 0.02 24.30
C ASN A 151 -10.61 0.42 23.47
N LYS A 152 -9.39 0.12 23.96
CA LYS A 152 -8.16 0.35 23.18
C LYS A 152 -8.14 -0.52 21.93
N ALA A 153 -8.48 -1.80 22.05
CA ALA A 153 -8.56 -2.75 20.95
C ALA A 153 -9.62 -2.34 19.93
N TYR A 154 -10.78 -1.85 20.39
CA TYR A 154 -11.81 -1.27 19.52
C TYR A 154 -11.21 -0.16 18.63
N ARG A 155 -10.58 0.84 19.24
CA ARG A 155 -9.97 1.96 18.49
C ARG A 155 -8.87 1.51 17.56
N LEU A 156 -7.99 0.61 18.03
CA LEU A 156 -6.91 0.06 17.22
C LEU A 156 -7.43 -0.75 16.03
N SER A 157 -8.55 -1.45 16.16
CA SER A 157 -9.17 -2.20 15.06
C SER A 157 -9.63 -1.26 13.94
N PHE A 158 -10.30 -0.15 14.30
CA PHE A 158 -10.71 0.86 13.33
C PHE A 158 -9.53 1.60 12.72
N MET A 159 -8.53 1.97 13.54
CA MET A 159 -7.32 2.62 13.05
C MET A 159 -6.54 1.72 12.08
N GLY A 160 -6.36 0.45 12.42
CA GLY A 160 -5.69 -0.52 11.56
C GLY A 160 -6.45 -0.75 10.24
N THR A 161 -7.78 -0.81 10.30
CA THR A 161 -8.62 -0.92 9.09
C THR A 161 -8.57 0.35 8.23
N LEU A 162 -8.55 1.52 8.86
CA LEU A 162 -8.39 2.81 8.19
C LEU A 162 -7.05 2.86 7.45
N CYS A 163 -5.95 2.56 8.14
CA CYS A 163 -4.61 2.49 7.54
C CYS A 163 -4.54 1.45 6.43
N SER A 164 -5.11 0.26 6.62
CA SER A 164 -5.18 -0.78 5.57
C SER A 164 -5.94 -0.30 4.35
N SER A 165 -7.06 0.40 4.54
CA SER A 165 -7.89 0.89 3.44
C SER A 165 -7.17 2.01 2.68
N ILE A 166 -6.49 2.93 3.38
CA ILE A 166 -5.63 3.95 2.79
C ILE A 166 -4.49 3.30 1.98
N TYR A 167 -3.82 2.30 2.56
CA TYR A 167 -2.73 1.59 1.87
C TYR A 167 -3.23 0.88 0.60
N SER A 168 -4.35 0.15 0.68
CA SER A 168 -4.95 -0.51 -0.48
C SER A 168 -5.34 0.50 -1.56
N LEU A 169 -5.93 1.62 -1.16
CA LEU A 169 -6.36 2.65 -2.08
C LEU A 169 -5.19 3.35 -2.77
N TYR A 170 -4.17 3.73 -1.99
CA TYR A 170 -2.94 4.32 -2.49
C TYR A 170 -2.21 3.39 -3.46
N SER A 171 -2.16 2.10 -3.14
CA SER A 171 -1.46 1.11 -3.96
C SER A 171 -2.23 0.66 -5.21
N LEU A 172 -3.55 0.86 -5.28
CA LEU A 172 -4.36 0.57 -6.47
C LEU A 172 -4.52 1.79 -7.38
N TYR A 173 -4.78 2.96 -6.81
CA TYR A 173 -5.18 4.17 -7.56
C TYR A 173 -4.07 5.23 -7.62
N GLY A 174 -2.96 5.02 -6.90
CA GLY A 174 -1.82 5.93 -6.92
C GLY A 174 -2.14 7.32 -6.35
N ARG A 175 -1.30 8.29 -6.73
CA ARG A 175 -1.48 9.71 -6.39
C ARG A 175 -2.37 10.39 -7.43
N PRO A 176 -3.13 11.45 -7.06
CA PRO A 176 -3.86 12.24 -8.03
C PRO A 176 -2.90 12.80 -9.09
N SER A 177 -3.29 12.70 -10.37
CA SER A 177 -2.46 13.12 -11.51
C SER A 177 -2.02 14.58 -11.43
N ALA A 178 -2.82 15.42 -10.80
CA ALA A 178 -2.48 16.79 -10.45
C ALA A 178 -3.14 17.12 -9.11
N TRP A 179 -2.45 17.89 -8.27
CA TRP A 179 -2.98 18.41 -7.01
C TRP A 179 -3.89 19.64 -7.21
N ASN A 180 -4.44 19.78 -8.42
CA ASN A 180 -5.49 20.76 -8.72
C ASN A 180 -6.87 20.20 -8.34
N LEU A 181 -7.85 21.07 -8.13
CA LEU A 181 -9.20 20.67 -7.72
C LEU A 181 -9.81 19.66 -8.72
N GLN A 182 -9.58 19.86 -10.01
CA GLN A 182 -10.10 19.00 -11.08
C GLN A 182 -9.44 17.60 -11.08
N GLY A 183 -8.12 17.51 -10.92
CA GLY A 183 -7.37 16.25 -10.86
C GLY A 183 -7.73 15.43 -9.62
N VAL A 184 -7.93 16.11 -8.49
CA VAL A 184 -8.45 15.47 -7.26
C VAL A 184 -9.88 14.97 -7.47
N GLN A 185 -10.76 15.74 -8.13
CA GLN A 185 -12.12 15.29 -8.43
C GLN A 185 -12.15 14.05 -9.33
N VAL A 186 -11.34 14.00 -10.37
CA VAL A 186 -11.23 12.83 -11.26
C VAL A 186 -10.73 11.60 -10.50
N TRP A 187 -9.69 11.78 -9.68
CA TRP A 187 -9.17 10.72 -8.82
C TRP A 187 -10.24 10.22 -7.82
N PHE A 188 -10.99 11.14 -7.22
CA PHE A 188 -12.07 10.79 -6.29
C PHE A 188 -13.21 10.02 -6.98
N ARG A 189 -13.56 10.37 -8.23
CA ARG A 189 -14.55 9.61 -9.02
C ARG A 189 -14.13 8.16 -9.25
N SER A 190 -12.83 7.90 -9.41
CA SER A 190 -12.30 6.54 -9.57
C SER A 190 -12.45 5.70 -8.30
N ILE A 191 -12.49 6.35 -7.14
CA ILE A 191 -12.35 5.73 -5.82
C ILE A 191 -13.68 5.63 -5.07
N TYR A 192 -14.58 6.59 -5.29
CA TYR A 192 -15.81 6.79 -4.52
C TYR A 192 -16.69 5.54 -4.41
N GLY A 193 -16.73 4.71 -5.46
CA GLY A 193 -17.54 3.48 -5.49
C GLY A 193 -16.84 2.23 -4.95
N THR A 194 -15.60 2.32 -4.48
CA THR A 194 -14.80 1.14 -4.11
C THR A 194 -15.12 0.64 -2.71
N LYS A 195 -15.02 -0.69 -2.49
CA LYS A 195 -15.16 -1.28 -1.14
C LYS A 195 -14.20 -0.60 -0.16
N ASP A 196 -12.94 -0.42 -0.54
CA ASP A 196 -11.91 0.17 0.33
C ASP A 196 -12.21 1.61 0.74
N PHE A 197 -12.74 2.43 -0.16
CA PHE A 197 -13.14 3.79 0.18
C PHE A 197 -14.32 3.83 1.16
N ILE A 198 -15.32 2.98 0.98
CA ILE A 198 -16.46 2.88 1.89
C ILE A 198 -15.99 2.49 3.29
N TYR A 199 -15.10 1.50 3.40
CA TYR A 199 -14.52 1.09 4.68
C TYR A 199 -13.61 2.16 5.30
N LEU A 200 -12.91 2.96 4.49
CA LEU A 200 -12.16 4.12 4.96
C LEU A 200 -13.10 5.13 5.64
N LEU A 201 -14.20 5.52 4.98
CA LEU A 201 -15.18 6.44 5.55
C LEU A 201 -15.88 5.87 6.79
N TYR A 202 -16.20 4.57 6.76
CA TYR A 202 -16.76 3.85 7.90
C TYR A 202 -15.82 3.93 9.11
N CYS A 203 -14.54 3.59 8.93
CA CYS A 203 -13.58 3.62 10.03
C CYS A 203 -13.30 5.05 10.51
N LEU A 204 -13.21 6.02 9.61
CA LEU A 204 -13.03 7.43 9.97
C LEU A 204 -14.14 7.94 10.90
N THR A 205 -15.37 7.48 10.68
CA THR A 205 -16.55 7.83 11.50
C THR A 205 -16.44 7.35 12.94
N PHE A 206 -15.79 6.21 13.18
CA PHE A 206 -15.66 5.62 14.52
C PHE A 206 -14.32 5.92 15.20
N VAL A 207 -13.25 6.20 14.44
CA VAL A 207 -11.95 6.63 15.01
C VAL A 207 -12.06 8.02 15.66
N THR A 208 -12.81 8.93 15.03
CA THR A 208 -12.96 10.32 15.49
C THR A 208 -13.93 10.46 16.66
N SER A 209 -14.71 9.42 16.97
CA SER A 209 -15.72 9.45 18.03
C SER A 209 -15.28 8.74 19.31
N ASN A 210 -15.83 9.19 20.44
CA ASN A 210 -15.69 8.52 21.73
C ASN A 210 -16.77 7.44 21.99
N LEU A 211 -17.67 7.20 21.03
CA LEU A 211 -18.73 6.21 21.15
C LEU A 211 -18.22 4.80 20.81
N HIS A 212 -18.23 3.91 21.81
CA HIS A 212 -17.73 2.53 21.67
C HIS A 212 -18.92 1.56 21.54
N LEU A 213 -19.37 1.33 20.31
CA LEU A 213 -20.41 0.34 20.01
C LEU A 213 -19.77 -0.92 19.46
N LYS A 214 -19.61 -1.97 20.29
CA LYS A 214 -18.97 -3.24 19.87
C LYS A 214 -19.57 -3.83 18.58
N PHE A 215 -20.87 -3.61 18.35
CA PHE A 215 -21.57 -4.04 17.14
C PHE A 215 -20.99 -3.42 15.84
N ALA A 216 -20.33 -2.26 15.92
CA ALA A 216 -19.64 -1.61 14.80
C ALA A 216 -18.40 -2.39 14.31
N LEU A 217 -17.88 -3.34 15.10
CA LEU A 217 -16.75 -4.16 14.70
C LEU A 217 -17.14 -5.30 13.75
N ILE A 218 -18.43 -5.64 13.63
CA ILE A 218 -18.88 -6.77 12.80
C ILE A 218 -18.47 -6.58 11.32
N PRO A 219 -18.73 -5.43 10.67
CA PRO A 219 -18.25 -5.18 9.30
C PRO A 219 -16.73 -5.27 9.16
N VAL A 220 -16.00 -4.77 10.17
CA VAL A 220 -14.52 -4.79 10.19
C VAL A 220 -14.01 -6.22 10.27
N LEU A 221 -14.61 -7.06 11.12
CA LEU A 221 -14.28 -8.47 11.24
C LEU A 221 -14.59 -9.25 9.97
N CYS A 222 -15.76 -9.04 9.36
CA CYS A 222 -16.12 -9.71 8.10
C CYS A 222 -15.11 -9.39 7.00
N ARG A 223 -14.72 -8.11 6.88
CA ARG A 223 -13.69 -7.67 5.93
C ARG A 223 -12.33 -8.31 6.23
N ALA A 224 -11.86 -8.25 7.47
CA ALA A 224 -10.56 -8.80 7.84
C ALA A 224 -10.52 -10.32 7.59
N LEU A 225 -11.60 -11.02 7.92
CA LEU A 225 -11.75 -12.46 7.67
C LEU A 225 -11.68 -12.80 6.19
N GLU A 226 -12.33 -12.03 5.30
CA GLU A 226 -12.22 -12.21 3.85
C GLU A 226 -10.76 -12.11 3.35
N TYR A 227 -10.00 -11.13 3.82
CA TYR A 227 -8.59 -10.96 3.42
C TYR A 227 -7.70 -12.08 3.96
N VAL A 228 -7.88 -12.46 5.23
CA VAL A 228 -7.12 -13.53 5.87
C VAL A 228 -7.39 -14.86 5.19
N ALA A 229 -8.66 -15.23 4.97
CA ALA A 229 -9.04 -16.50 4.34
C ALA A 229 -8.46 -16.65 2.93
N LYS A 230 -8.59 -15.60 2.10
CA LYS A 230 -8.04 -15.59 0.72
C LYS A 230 -6.52 -15.73 0.70
N PHE A 231 -5.82 -15.06 1.63
CA PHE A 231 -4.37 -15.14 1.70
C PHE A 231 -3.88 -16.51 2.22
N LEU A 232 -4.53 -17.04 3.27
CA LEU A 232 -4.18 -18.35 3.83
C LEU A 232 -4.31 -19.45 2.77
N ARG A 233 -5.42 -19.45 2.03
CA ARG A 233 -5.65 -20.44 0.97
C ARG A 233 -4.61 -20.34 -0.15
N ARG A 234 -4.32 -19.11 -0.61
CA ARG A 234 -3.40 -18.87 -1.73
C ARG A 234 -1.96 -19.29 -1.42
N ASN A 235 -1.50 -19.07 -0.18
CA ASN A 235 -0.10 -19.27 0.19
C ASN A 235 0.17 -20.58 0.93
N PHE A 236 -0.78 -21.04 1.77
CA PHE A 236 -0.61 -22.20 2.64
C PHE A 236 -1.46 -23.41 2.24
N GLY A 237 -2.10 -23.41 1.06
CA GLY A 237 -2.98 -24.50 0.62
C GLY A 237 -2.32 -25.90 0.62
N ARG A 238 -0.98 -25.98 0.56
CA ARG A 238 -0.23 -27.25 0.62
C ARG A 238 0.25 -27.64 2.03
N ALA A 239 0.13 -26.75 3.02
CA ALA A 239 0.61 -27.00 4.37
C ALA A 239 -0.34 -27.94 5.14
N THR A 240 0.21 -28.91 5.85
CA THR A 240 -0.57 -29.92 6.63
C THR A 240 -1.41 -29.28 7.74
N MET A 241 -0.87 -28.26 8.42
CA MET A 241 -1.59 -27.51 9.46
C MET A 241 -2.78 -26.72 8.90
N TYR A 242 -2.64 -26.17 7.70
CA TYR A 242 -3.74 -25.48 7.03
C TYR A 242 -4.86 -26.46 6.67
N ARG A 243 -4.52 -27.61 6.06
CA ARG A 243 -5.50 -28.65 5.70
C ARG A 243 -6.26 -29.21 6.91
N LYS A 244 -5.57 -29.36 8.05
CA LYS A 244 -6.18 -29.93 9.26
C LYS A 244 -7.15 -28.99 9.98
N TYR A 245 -6.87 -27.69 10.02
CA TYR A 245 -7.62 -26.75 10.88
C TYR A 245 -8.29 -25.57 10.15
N PHE A 246 -7.74 -25.12 9.02
CA PHE A 246 -8.15 -23.86 8.38
C PHE A 246 -8.75 -24.03 6.99
N GLU A 247 -8.59 -25.19 6.35
CA GLU A 247 -9.11 -25.45 5.00
C GLU A 247 -10.63 -25.29 4.94
N GLU A 248 -11.38 -25.99 5.78
CA GLU A 248 -12.85 -25.92 5.78
C GLU A 248 -13.40 -24.52 6.14
N PRO A 249 -12.93 -23.82 7.20
CA PRO A 249 -13.37 -22.45 7.48
C PRO A 249 -13.01 -21.46 6.35
N CYS A 250 -11.82 -21.54 5.76
CA CYS A 250 -11.43 -20.63 4.69
C CYS A 250 -12.24 -20.89 3.41
N LEU A 251 -12.53 -22.16 3.09
CA LEU A 251 -13.42 -22.54 2.00
C LEU A 251 -14.82 -21.99 2.20
N TRP A 252 -15.37 -22.11 3.43
CA TRP A 252 -16.68 -21.58 3.77
C TRP A 252 -16.76 -20.05 3.61
N VAL A 253 -15.74 -19.31 4.04
CA VAL A 253 -15.69 -17.86 3.89
C VAL A 253 -15.66 -17.46 2.41
N GLU A 254 -14.91 -18.17 1.58
CA GLU A 254 -14.81 -17.88 0.16
C GLU A 254 -16.07 -18.25 -0.62
N SER A 255 -16.74 -19.35 -0.27
CA SER A 255 -18.01 -19.75 -0.88
C SER A 255 -19.17 -18.84 -0.48
N ASN A 256 -19.12 -18.23 0.71
CA ASN A 256 -20.22 -17.47 1.30
C ASN A 256 -20.00 -15.95 1.35
N THR A 257 -19.21 -15.39 0.42
CA THR A 257 -18.94 -13.94 0.36
C THR A 257 -20.21 -13.08 0.27
N THR A 258 -21.27 -13.58 -0.37
CA THR A 258 -22.58 -12.93 -0.42
C THR A 258 -23.24 -12.88 0.96
N THR A 259 -23.23 -13.98 1.71
CA THR A 259 -23.74 -14.08 3.08
C THR A 259 -22.99 -13.13 4.03
N LEU A 260 -21.65 -13.07 3.93
CA LEU A 260 -20.85 -12.10 4.71
C LEU A 260 -21.21 -10.65 4.36
N SER A 261 -21.46 -10.37 3.09
CA SER A 261 -21.86 -9.03 2.63
C SER A 261 -23.26 -8.66 3.13
N ILE A 262 -24.21 -9.59 3.11
CA ILE A 262 -25.56 -9.42 3.68
C ILE A 262 -25.49 -9.18 5.20
N LEU A 263 -24.72 -10.00 5.92
CA LEU A 263 -24.49 -9.83 7.36
C LEU A 263 -23.88 -8.45 7.67
N THR A 264 -22.91 -8.03 6.87
CA THR A 264 -22.28 -6.72 6.98
C THR A 264 -23.30 -5.59 6.78
N SER A 265 -24.17 -5.69 5.76
CA SER A 265 -25.23 -4.71 5.53
C SER A 265 -26.26 -4.66 6.66
N HIS A 266 -26.66 -5.81 7.21
CA HIS A 266 -27.52 -5.85 8.40
C HIS A 266 -26.85 -5.17 9.60
N ALA A 267 -25.57 -5.45 9.84
CA ALA A 267 -24.82 -4.83 10.91
C ALA A 267 -24.70 -3.31 10.70
N GLN A 268 -24.43 -2.85 9.48
CA GLN A 268 -24.31 -1.43 9.14
C GLN A 268 -25.63 -0.67 9.33
N ILE A 269 -26.74 -1.24 8.89
CA ILE A 269 -28.06 -0.61 9.07
C ILE A 269 -28.48 -0.65 10.54
N GLY A 270 -28.29 -1.78 11.23
CA GLY A 270 -28.53 -1.91 12.67
C GLY A 270 -27.73 -0.90 13.49
N MET A 271 -26.47 -0.66 13.12
CA MET A 271 -25.64 0.40 13.69
C MET A 271 -26.24 1.79 13.50
N GLY A 272 -26.91 2.07 12.38
CA GLY A 272 -27.58 3.35 12.13
C GLY A 272 -28.72 3.60 13.10
N PHE A 273 -29.51 2.56 13.38
CA PHE A 273 -30.57 2.63 14.40
C PHE A 273 -30.00 2.74 15.83
N LEU A 274 -28.93 2.00 16.15
CA LEU A 274 -28.25 2.13 17.44
C LEU A 274 -27.71 3.55 17.66
N MET A 275 -27.22 4.21 16.61
CA MET A 275 -26.78 5.61 16.67
C MET A 275 -27.96 6.55 16.97
N ILE A 276 -29.13 6.36 16.35
CA ILE A 276 -30.34 7.13 16.70
C ILE A 276 -30.72 6.92 18.17
N ILE A 277 -30.77 5.66 18.62
CA ILE A 277 -31.10 5.35 20.02
C ILE A 277 -30.07 5.98 20.98
N SER A 278 -28.79 6.00 20.60
CA SER A 278 -27.73 6.62 21.41
C SER A 278 -27.92 8.13 21.62
N LEU A 279 -28.64 8.82 20.73
CA LEU A 279 -28.99 10.24 20.91
C LEU A 279 -29.95 10.47 22.07
N LEU A 280 -30.72 9.45 22.46
CA LEU A 280 -31.60 9.52 23.64
C LEU A 280 -30.81 9.33 24.96
N SER A 281 -29.57 8.85 24.88
CA SER A 281 -28.68 8.66 26.02
C SER A 281 -27.94 9.96 26.40
N GLN A 282 -27.11 9.89 27.46
CA GLN A 282 -26.30 11.00 27.95
C GLN A 282 -25.02 11.23 27.11
N HIS A 283 -24.59 10.22 26.33
CA HIS A 283 -23.45 10.29 25.42
C HIS A 283 -23.86 10.70 23.99
N ARG A 284 -24.56 11.83 23.86
CA ARG A 284 -25.10 12.28 22.57
C ARG A 284 -23.98 12.71 21.63
N ASN A 285 -23.90 12.07 20.46
CA ASN A 285 -23.01 12.49 19.39
C ASN A 285 -23.80 12.72 18.10
N PHE A 286 -24.41 13.91 18.01
CA PHE A 286 -25.28 14.29 16.90
C PHE A 286 -24.54 14.35 15.56
N LEU A 287 -23.33 14.94 15.55
CA LEU A 287 -22.50 15.06 14.36
C LEU A 287 -22.13 13.68 13.80
N GLN A 288 -21.71 12.75 14.65
CA GLN A 288 -21.39 11.38 14.23
C GLN A 288 -22.62 10.66 13.67
N THR A 289 -23.80 10.86 14.27
CA THR A 289 -25.04 10.26 13.78
C THR A 289 -25.36 10.77 12.38
N ILE A 290 -25.32 12.08 12.15
CA ILE A 290 -25.51 12.64 10.80
C ILE A 290 -24.48 12.08 9.82
N MET A 291 -23.19 12.10 10.17
CA MET A 291 -22.12 11.63 9.29
C MET A 291 -22.30 10.14 8.94
N TYR A 292 -22.70 9.32 9.90
CA TYR A 292 -22.97 7.90 9.68
C TYR A 292 -24.20 7.66 8.79
N TRP A 293 -25.27 8.44 8.96
CA TRP A 293 -26.45 8.34 8.10
C TRP A 293 -26.17 8.81 6.66
N GLN A 294 -25.29 9.81 6.48
CA GLN A 294 -24.78 10.18 5.15
C GLN A 294 -23.94 9.05 4.54
N LEU A 295 -23.14 8.34 5.34
CA LEU A 295 -22.43 7.15 4.88
C LEU A 295 -23.39 6.02 4.50
N LEU A 296 -24.44 5.74 5.28
CA LEU A 296 -25.45 4.74 4.92
C LEU A 296 -26.14 5.10 3.59
N LYS A 297 -26.45 6.37 3.40
CA LYS A 297 -26.98 6.89 2.14
C LYS A 297 -26.01 6.70 0.98
N LEU A 298 -24.72 6.96 1.18
CA LEU A 298 -23.67 6.64 0.21
C LEU A 298 -23.67 5.14 -0.14
N MET A 299 -23.72 4.27 0.87
CA MET A 299 -23.68 2.80 0.70
C MET A 299 -24.92 2.24 0.00
N TYR A 300 -26.05 2.93 0.11
CA TYR A 300 -27.27 2.61 -0.62
C TYR A 300 -27.16 2.86 -2.13
N HIS A 301 -26.38 3.88 -2.53
CA HIS A 301 -26.20 4.26 -3.93
C HIS A 301 -24.93 3.68 -4.55
N ALA A 302 -23.92 3.36 -3.74
CA ALA A 302 -22.63 2.86 -4.24
C ALA A 302 -22.80 1.45 -4.86
N PRO A 303 -22.32 1.21 -6.09
CA PRO A 303 -22.63 -0.01 -6.84
C PRO A 303 -22.17 -1.30 -6.14
N VAL A 304 -21.10 -1.23 -5.36
CA VAL A 304 -20.51 -2.39 -4.66
C VAL A 304 -21.36 -2.84 -3.46
N THR A 305 -22.14 -1.95 -2.86
CA THR A 305 -22.91 -2.22 -1.64
C THR A 305 -24.41 -2.04 -1.79
N ALA A 306 -24.86 -1.36 -2.85
CA ALA A 306 -26.24 -0.98 -3.09
C ALA A 306 -27.19 -2.17 -3.04
N GLY A 307 -26.91 -3.25 -3.78
CA GLY A 307 -27.78 -4.42 -3.84
C GLY A 307 -28.06 -5.05 -2.47
N TYR A 308 -27.03 -5.16 -1.62
CA TYR A 308 -27.17 -5.71 -0.27
C TYR A 308 -27.96 -4.76 0.65
N HIS A 309 -27.68 -3.45 0.60
CA HIS A 309 -28.38 -2.48 1.44
C HIS A 309 -29.84 -2.32 1.02
N GLN A 310 -30.12 -2.26 -0.28
CA GLN A 310 -31.47 -2.21 -0.83
C GLN A 310 -32.29 -3.45 -0.43
N SER A 311 -31.68 -4.64 -0.47
CA SER A 311 -32.33 -5.87 -0.01
C SER A 311 -32.69 -5.82 1.47
N VAL A 312 -31.82 -5.27 2.33
CA VAL A 312 -32.13 -5.13 3.76
C VAL A 312 -33.21 -4.07 3.99
N TRP A 313 -33.13 -2.92 3.32
CA TRP A 313 -34.14 -1.85 3.43
C TRP A 313 -35.53 -2.28 2.95
N THR A 314 -35.61 -3.06 1.86
CA THR A 314 -36.87 -3.60 1.36
C THR A 314 -37.51 -4.56 2.37
N LYS A 315 -36.73 -5.47 2.97
CA LYS A 315 -37.21 -6.36 4.04
C LYS A 315 -37.71 -5.60 5.27
N ILE A 316 -36.96 -4.58 5.68
CA ILE A 316 -37.34 -3.69 6.80
C ILE A 316 -38.67 -3.00 6.46
N GLY A 317 -38.79 -2.42 5.26
CA GLY A 317 -40.02 -1.77 4.80
C GLY A 317 -41.21 -2.72 4.83
N GLN A 318 -41.09 -3.89 4.22
CA GLN A 318 -42.16 -4.91 4.18
C GLN A 318 -42.64 -5.31 5.58
N THR A 319 -41.74 -5.31 6.58
CA THR A 319 -42.09 -5.65 7.96
C THR A 319 -42.72 -4.47 8.70
N ILE A 320 -42.21 -3.26 8.49
CA ILE A 320 -42.59 -2.07 9.27
C ILE A 320 -43.85 -1.40 8.72
N TYR A 321 -44.03 -1.27 7.41
CA TYR A 321 -45.20 -0.60 6.81
C TYR A 321 -46.56 -1.14 7.30
N PRO A 322 -46.81 -2.47 7.37
CA PRO A 322 -48.09 -2.97 7.87
C PRO A 322 -48.30 -2.64 9.36
N LEU A 323 -47.23 -2.64 10.16
CA LEU A 323 -47.29 -2.32 11.58
C LEU A 323 -47.55 -0.83 11.81
N VAL A 324 -46.88 0.05 11.06
CA VAL A 324 -47.06 1.50 11.14
C VAL A 324 -48.47 1.89 10.73
N ASN A 325 -48.98 1.33 9.63
CA ASN A 325 -50.34 1.60 9.17
C ASN A 325 -51.40 1.12 10.18
N ARG A 326 -51.13 0.03 10.92
CA ARG A 326 -52.06 -0.51 11.90
C ARG A 326 -52.02 0.20 13.26
N TYR A 327 -50.83 0.54 13.76
CA TYR A 327 -50.65 0.98 15.15
C TYR A 327 -50.21 2.45 15.30
N ALA A 328 -49.62 3.05 14.28
CA ALA A 328 -49.04 4.39 14.38
C ALA A 328 -49.10 5.18 13.05
N PRO A 329 -50.31 5.44 12.50
CA PRO A 329 -50.45 6.08 11.19
C PRO A 329 -49.86 7.51 11.15
N PHE A 330 -49.72 8.17 12.29
CA PHE A 330 -49.06 9.48 12.40
C PHE A 330 -47.57 9.45 12.00
N LEU A 331 -46.92 8.28 12.03
CA LEU A 331 -45.52 8.12 11.60
C LEU A 331 -45.36 8.09 10.06
N ASN A 332 -46.44 7.97 9.30
CA ASN A 332 -46.35 7.91 7.84
C ASN A 332 -45.76 9.19 7.22
N THR A 333 -46.12 10.37 7.73
CA THR A 333 -45.60 11.66 7.26
C THR A 333 -44.10 11.83 7.53
N PRO A 334 -43.57 11.65 8.76
CA PRO A 334 -42.14 11.72 8.98
C PRO A 334 -41.37 10.60 8.28
N LEU A 335 -41.93 9.39 8.19
CA LEU A 335 -41.29 8.26 7.50
C LEU A 335 -41.12 8.52 6.00
N THR A 336 -42.16 9.00 5.32
CA THR A 336 -42.08 9.35 3.89
C THR A 336 -41.11 10.51 3.65
N THR A 337 -41.06 11.49 4.56
CA THR A 337 -40.10 12.60 4.48
C THR A 337 -38.65 12.11 4.63
N ALA A 338 -38.38 11.25 5.61
CA ALA A 338 -37.08 10.64 5.81
C ALA A 338 -36.67 9.77 4.61
N GLN A 339 -37.61 9.00 4.06
CA GLN A 339 -37.38 8.18 2.86
C GLN A 339 -37.01 9.04 1.65
N ARG A 340 -37.71 10.17 1.41
CA ARG A 340 -37.36 11.11 0.32
C ARG A 340 -35.96 11.69 0.51
N TRP A 341 -35.58 12.04 1.74
CA TRP A 341 -34.23 12.54 2.04
C TRP A 341 -33.14 11.47 1.81
N PHE A 342 -33.45 10.21 2.11
CA PHE A 342 -32.52 9.10 1.94
C PHE A 342 -32.32 8.70 0.47
N LEU A 343 -33.37 8.83 -0.35
CA LEU A 343 -33.37 8.47 -1.78
C LEU A 343 -32.89 9.57 -2.74
N ARG A 344 -33.03 10.84 -2.35
CA ARG A 344 -32.44 11.98 -3.08
C ARG A 344 -30.95 12.03 -2.85
#